data_AF-A0A2M8FR95-F1
#
_entry.id   AF-A0A2M8FR95-F1
#
_cell.length_a   1.000
_cell.length_b   1.000
_cell.length_c   1.000
_cell.angle_alpha   90.00
_cell.angle_beta   90.00
_cell.angle_gamma   90.00
#
_symmetry.space_group_name_H-M   'P 1'
#
loop_
_entity.id
_entity.type
_entity.pdbx_description
1 polymer ?
#
loop_
_entity_poly.entity_id
_entity_poly.type
_entity_poly.pdbx_seq_one_letter_code
_entity_poly.pdbx_strand_id
1 'polypeptide(L)'
;MNNTMKKIVFTAIIALSVLACTNEKESEISTDLINNPSTASTSNTEIDKDNLPFFEFEEDVKDFGQITQGESVKTSFKFRNVGKSNLLISSAQGSCGCTVPTWPKEPIKPGEYGNIEVVFNSEGKSGLQNKTITLVANTIPNTKVIALKGEIVAPKSN
;
A
#
# COMPACT_ATOMS: atom_id res chain seq x y z
N MET A 1 -64.37 37.05 -1.53
CA MET A 1 -65.41 37.50 -0.60
C MET A 1 -65.78 36.30 0.28
N ASN A 2 -65.34 36.33 1.54
CA ASN A 2 -65.94 35.79 2.78
C ASN A 2 -66.93 34.61 2.62
N ASN A 3 -66.78 33.48 3.31
CA ASN A 3 -67.07 33.24 4.75
C ASN A 3 -67.82 31.87 4.78
N THR A 4 -67.88 30.99 5.78
CA THR A 4 -67.55 30.97 7.21
C THR A 4 -67.52 29.49 7.61
N MET A 5 -66.68 29.15 8.58
CA MET A 5 -66.86 28.01 9.48
C MET A 5 -68.29 27.90 10.04
N LYS A 6 -68.75 26.68 10.36
CA LYS A 6 -68.99 26.24 11.75
C LYS A 6 -69.74 24.91 11.86
N LYS A 7 -69.16 24.03 12.71
CA LYS A 7 -69.82 23.08 13.64
C LYS A 7 -70.46 21.87 12.94
N ILE A 8 -70.30 20.64 13.42
CA ILE A 8 -70.93 20.13 14.65
C ILE A 8 -70.18 18.87 15.12
N VAL A 9 -69.87 18.86 16.41
CA VAL A 9 -69.44 17.73 17.25
C VAL A 9 -70.60 16.75 17.42
N PHE A 10 -70.36 15.43 17.52
CA PHE A 10 -70.91 14.52 18.55
C PHE A 10 -70.64 13.04 18.17
N THR A 11 -69.89 12.34 19.05
CA THR A 11 -70.05 10.94 19.53
C THR A 11 -70.39 9.81 18.53
N ALA A 12 -69.96 8.56 18.65
CA ALA A 12 -69.02 7.78 19.44
C ALA A 12 -69.21 6.32 18.93
N ILE A 13 -68.25 5.45 19.23
CA ILE A 13 -68.35 3.98 19.23
C ILE A 13 -68.35 3.25 17.86
N ILE A 14 -67.31 2.42 17.66
CA ILE A 14 -67.36 0.94 17.58
C ILE A 14 -66.12 0.48 16.79
N ALA A 15 -65.24 -0.23 17.50
CA ALA A 15 -64.07 -0.88 16.95
C ALA A 15 -64.45 -1.99 15.96
N LEU A 16 -63.79 -2.06 14.80
CA LEU A 16 -63.63 -3.28 14.03
C LEU A 16 -62.30 -3.25 13.27
N SER A 17 -61.53 -4.30 13.50
CA SER A 17 -60.17 -4.61 13.07
C SER A 17 -59.91 -4.56 11.55
N VAL A 18 -58.80 -3.93 11.14
CA VAL A 18 -58.01 -4.35 9.97
C VAL A 18 -56.51 -4.11 10.20
N LEU A 19 -55.74 -5.15 9.88
CA LEU A 19 -54.29 -5.21 9.92
C LEU A 19 -53.65 -4.15 8.99
N ALA A 20 -52.61 -3.48 9.47
CA ALA A 20 -51.46 -3.07 8.65
C ALA A 20 -50.30 -2.67 9.57
N CYS A 21 -49.23 -3.44 9.60
CA CYS A 21 -47.95 -2.99 10.16
C CYS A 21 -47.37 -1.93 9.22
N THR A 22 -47.33 -0.68 9.67
CA THR A 22 -46.57 0.39 9.04
C THR A 22 -45.12 0.32 9.52
N ASN A 23 -44.20 0.08 8.60
CA ASN A 23 -42.76 0.25 8.84
C ASN A 23 -42.48 1.74 9.08
N GLU A 24 -42.15 2.10 10.31
CA GLU A 24 -41.61 3.41 10.64
C GLU A 24 -40.09 3.34 10.70
N LYS A 25 -39.48 4.19 9.88
CA LYS A 25 -38.07 4.50 9.83
C LYS A 25 -37.86 5.71 10.72
N GLU A 26 -37.13 5.58 11.83
CA GLU A 26 -36.40 6.71 12.43
C GLU A 26 -35.20 6.25 13.27
N SER A 27 -34.07 6.91 13.00
CA SER A 27 -32.81 7.07 13.73
C SER A 27 -33.02 7.49 15.21
N GLU A 28 -32.16 7.30 16.22
CA GLU A 28 -30.69 7.48 16.34
C GLU A 28 -30.23 7.13 17.81
N ILE A 29 -28.98 6.63 18.00
CA ILE A 29 -28.04 6.62 19.19
C ILE A 29 -28.53 6.10 20.58
N SER A 30 -27.79 5.35 21.42
CA SER A 30 -26.35 5.13 21.62
C SER A 30 -26.12 3.86 22.47
N THR A 31 -25.11 3.05 22.12
CA THR A 31 -24.42 2.17 23.10
C THR A 31 -22.92 2.41 23.04
N ASP A 32 -22.52 3.68 22.94
CA ASP A 32 -21.13 4.11 22.84
C ASP A 32 -20.43 4.22 24.22
N LEU A 33 -20.63 3.25 25.12
CA LEU A 33 -20.10 3.36 26.49
C LEU A 33 -19.43 2.13 27.10
N ILE A 34 -19.22 1.02 26.37
CA ILE A 34 -18.12 0.10 26.70
C ILE A 34 -17.54 -0.46 25.39
N ASN A 35 -16.62 0.27 24.75
CA ASN A 35 -15.67 -0.32 23.82
C ASN A 35 -14.26 0.07 24.25
N ASN A 36 -13.53 -0.92 24.76
CA ASN A 36 -12.14 -0.82 25.17
C ASN A 36 -11.26 -0.64 23.91
N PRO A 37 -10.65 0.53 23.67
CA PRO A 37 -9.97 0.85 22.41
C PRO A 37 -8.56 0.25 22.29
N SER A 38 -8.22 -0.82 23.01
CA SER A 38 -6.89 -1.44 22.98
C SER A 38 -6.91 -2.87 22.45
N THR A 39 -7.60 -3.09 21.34
CA THR A 39 -7.35 -4.27 20.51
C THR A 39 -7.59 -3.86 19.08
N ALA A 40 -6.53 -3.89 18.28
CA ALA A 40 -6.59 -3.63 16.85
C ALA A 40 -7.77 -4.40 16.26
N SER A 41 -8.82 -3.66 15.86
CA SER A 41 -9.95 -4.23 15.15
C SER A 41 -9.40 -4.98 13.95
N THR A 42 -9.36 -6.30 14.11
CA THR A 42 -9.28 -7.22 13.00
C THR A 42 -10.60 -7.05 12.26
N SER A 43 -10.65 -6.03 11.40
CA SER A 43 -11.61 -6.04 10.32
C SER A 43 -11.34 -7.33 9.56
N ASN A 44 -12.29 -8.25 9.59
CA ASN A 44 -12.41 -9.36 8.66
C ASN A 44 -12.60 -8.78 7.24
N THR A 45 -11.58 -8.09 6.73
CA THR A 45 -11.41 -7.87 5.30
C THR A 45 -10.69 -9.11 4.86
N GLU A 46 -11.43 -10.07 4.29
CA GLU A 46 -10.84 -11.04 3.38
C GLU A 46 -9.98 -10.20 2.43
N ILE A 47 -8.65 -10.28 2.56
CA ILE A 47 -7.79 -9.55 1.64
C ILE A 47 -8.09 -10.15 0.29
N ASP A 48 -8.78 -9.36 -0.53
CA ASP A 48 -9.09 -9.68 -1.92
C ASP A 48 -7.77 -9.75 -2.68
N LYS A 49 -7.16 -10.93 -2.61
CA LYS A 49 -5.86 -11.23 -3.22
C LYS A 49 -5.89 -10.97 -4.72
N ASP A 50 -7.07 -11.05 -5.34
CA ASP A 50 -7.24 -10.87 -6.78
C ASP A 50 -7.12 -9.40 -7.19
N ASN A 51 -7.19 -8.46 -6.25
CA ASN A 51 -7.11 -7.02 -6.48
C ASN A 51 -5.84 -6.35 -5.93
N LEU A 52 -4.86 -7.12 -5.45
CA LEU A 52 -3.60 -6.58 -4.92
C LEU A 52 -2.69 -6.03 -6.03
N PRO A 53 -1.80 -5.07 -5.70
CA PRO A 53 -0.74 -4.67 -6.62
C PRO A 53 0.34 -5.77 -6.66
N PHE A 54 1.07 -5.84 -7.77
CA PHE A 54 2.15 -6.81 -7.94
C PHE A 54 3.30 -6.22 -8.74
N PHE A 55 4.53 -6.43 -8.27
CA PHE A 55 5.73 -6.02 -8.99
C PHE A 55 6.09 -7.04 -10.07
N GLU A 56 6.24 -6.57 -11.31
CA GLU A 56 6.97 -7.29 -12.35
C GLU A 56 8.23 -6.49 -12.69
N PHE A 57 9.39 -6.94 -12.21
CA PHE A 57 10.67 -6.35 -12.57
C PHE A 57 11.17 -6.90 -13.89
N GLU A 58 11.79 -6.05 -14.71
CA GLU A 58 12.49 -6.51 -15.92
C GLU A 58 13.68 -7.40 -15.53
N GLU A 59 14.40 -7.02 -14.47
CA GLU A 59 15.48 -7.78 -13.88
C GLU A 59 15.48 -7.57 -12.36
N ASP A 60 15.56 -8.64 -11.58
CA ASP A 60 15.67 -8.56 -10.11
C ASP A 60 17.13 -8.53 -9.63
N VAL A 61 18.08 -8.86 -10.52
CA VAL A 61 19.51 -8.91 -10.23
C VAL A 61 20.25 -8.19 -11.35
N LYS A 62 21.07 -7.19 -10.99
CA LYS A 62 21.99 -6.54 -11.94
C LYS A 62 23.43 -6.81 -11.57
N ASP A 63 24.24 -7.09 -12.57
CA ASP A 63 25.69 -7.22 -12.41
C ASP A 63 26.36 -5.95 -12.95
N PHE A 64 27.18 -5.30 -12.12
CA PHE A 64 27.98 -4.14 -12.54
C PHE A 64 29.35 -4.52 -13.10
N GLY A 65 29.65 -5.82 -13.19
CA GLY A 65 30.91 -6.34 -13.64
C GLY A 65 32.02 -6.09 -12.63
N GLN A 66 33.22 -5.83 -13.14
CA GLN A 66 34.40 -5.55 -12.35
C GLN A 66 34.65 -4.03 -12.32
N ILE A 67 34.85 -3.48 -11.13
CA ILE A 67 35.18 -2.06 -10.92
C ILE A 67 36.41 -1.91 -10.02
N THR A 68 37.05 -0.75 -10.07
CA THR A 68 38.11 -0.41 -9.12
C THR A 68 37.51 0.10 -7.81
N GLN A 69 38.15 -0.21 -6.68
CA GLN A 69 37.78 0.39 -5.39
C GLN A 69 37.76 1.93 -5.47
N GLY A 70 36.71 2.53 -4.91
CA GLY A 70 36.47 3.98 -4.91
C GLY A 70 35.53 4.46 -6.02
N GLU A 71 35.24 3.63 -7.03
CA GLU A 71 34.24 3.93 -8.05
C GLU A 71 32.81 3.89 -7.48
N SER A 72 31.93 4.68 -8.09
CA SER A 72 30.50 4.69 -7.77
C SER A 72 29.69 4.12 -8.93
N VAL A 73 28.93 3.05 -8.66
CA VAL A 73 28.02 2.43 -9.61
C VAL A 73 26.65 3.08 -9.48
N LYS A 74 26.06 3.50 -10.60
CA LYS A 74 24.67 3.95 -10.68
C LYS A 74 23.90 3.03 -11.61
N THR A 75 22.80 2.47 -11.13
CA THR A 75 21.94 1.59 -11.92
C THR A 75 20.47 1.81 -11.58
N SER A 76 19.57 1.29 -12.41
CA SER A 76 18.13 1.41 -12.22
C SER A 76 17.44 0.07 -12.43
N PHE A 77 16.55 -0.30 -11.52
CA PHE A 77 15.68 -1.48 -11.63
C PHE A 77 14.30 -1.01 -12.06
N LYS A 78 13.96 -1.28 -13.33
CA LYS A 78 12.66 -0.97 -13.89
C LYS A 78 11.66 -2.06 -13.55
N PHE A 79 10.47 -1.64 -13.15
CA PHE A 79 9.36 -2.54 -12.85
C PHE A 79 8.05 -2.00 -13.40
N ARG A 80 7.07 -2.89 -13.50
CA ARG A 80 5.68 -2.60 -13.84
C ARG A 80 4.78 -3.04 -12.70
N ASN A 81 3.73 -2.28 -12.42
CA ASN A 81 2.63 -2.76 -11.59
C ASN A 81 1.69 -3.61 -12.46
N VAL A 82 1.73 -4.92 -12.31
CA VAL A 82 0.84 -5.85 -13.05
C VAL A 82 -0.39 -6.28 -12.25
N GLY A 83 -0.58 -5.72 -11.06
CA GLY A 83 -1.77 -5.93 -10.26
C GLY A 83 -2.95 -5.03 -10.67
N LYS A 84 -4.03 -5.08 -9.90
CA LYS A 84 -5.29 -4.35 -10.21
C LYS A 84 -5.54 -3.12 -9.34
N SER A 85 -4.68 -2.85 -8.36
CA SER A 85 -4.73 -1.64 -7.54
C SER A 85 -3.41 -0.87 -7.60
N ASN A 86 -3.41 0.36 -7.07
CA ASN A 86 -2.22 1.19 -7.05
C ASN A 86 -1.14 0.58 -6.14
N LEU A 87 0.06 0.47 -6.69
CA LEU A 87 1.24 0.00 -5.97
C LEU A 87 1.90 1.18 -5.26
N LEU A 88 2.14 1.04 -3.96
CA LEU A 88 2.79 2.04 -3.12
C LEU A 88 3.98 1.40 -2.40
N ILE A 89 5.15 2.03 -2.56
CA ILE A 89 6.40 1.61 -1.91
C ILE A 89 6.61 2.46 -0.66
N SER A 90 6.45 1.85 0.51
CA SER A 90 6.61 2.54 1.79
C SER A 90 8.07 2.73 2.16
N SER A 91 8.94 1.79 1.82
CA SER A 91 10.39 1.94 2.04
C SER A 91 11.22 1.16 1.02
N ALA A 92 12.45 1.62 0.80
CA ALA A 92 13.51 0.87 0.14
C ALA A 92 14.80 1.03 0.96
N GLN A 93 15.44 -0.08 1.28
CA GLN A 93 16.62 -0.10 2.13
C GLN A 93 17.72 -0.97 1.51
N GLY A 94 18.90 -0.39 1.30
CA GLY A 94 20.09 -1.15 0.93
C GLY A 94 20.66 -1.92 2.12
N SER A 95 21.36 -3.03 1.85
CA SER A 95 21.98 -3.89 2.86
C SER A 95 23.12 -3.22 3.65
N CYS A 96 23.64 -2.10 3.16
CA CYS A 96 24.63 -1.24 3.81
C CYS A 96 24.34 0.23 3.48
N GLY A 97 24.85 1.18 4.28
CA GLY A 97 24.83 2.61 3.93
C GLY A 97 25.60 2.96 2.65
N CYS A 98 26.40 2.02 2.13
CA CYS A 98 27.09 2.14 0.85
C CYS A 98 26.20 1.89 -0.38
N THR A 99 24.98 1.38 -0.21
CA THR A 99 24.00 1.10 -1.27
C THR A 99 22.74 1.91 -1.00
N VAL A 100 22.52 2.96 -1.77
CA VAL A 100 21.46 3.94 -1.51
C VAL A 100 20.42 3.87 -2.62
N PRO A 101 19.19 3.40 -2.33
CA PRO A 101 18.09 3.41 -3.28
C PRO A 101 17.35 4.75 -3.29
N THR A 102 16.86 5.15 -4.47
CA THR A 102 15.86 6.20 -4.70
C THR A 102 14.68 5.57 -5.42
N TRP A 103 13.46 5.88 -4.99
CA TRP A 103 12.24 5.22 -5.48
C TRP A 103 11.07 6.20 -5.57
N PRO A 104 10.03 5.88 -6.38
CA PRO A 104 8.85 6.73 -6.52
C PRO A 104 8.07 6.75 -5.21
N LYS A 105 7.64 7.94 -4.79
CA LYS A 105 6.81 8.14 -3.58
C LYS A 105 5.32 8.21 -3.90
N GLU A 106 4.99 8.47 -5.16
CA GLU A 106 3.62 8.49 -5.64
C GLU A 106 3.14 7.07 -5.98
N PRO A 107 1.82 6.81 -5.90
CA PRO A 107 1.27 5.51 -6.27
C PRO A 107 1.44 5.19 -7.76
N ILE A 108 1.88 3.97 -8.07
CA ILE A 108 2.05 3.47 -9.43
C ILE A 108 0.77 2.74 -9.83
N LYS A 109 0.05 3.27 -10.81
CA LYS A 109 -1.23 2.71 -11.26
C LYS A 109 -1.07 1.33 -11.92
N PRO A 110 -2.12 0.50 -11.98
CA PRO A 110 -2.13 -0.73 -12.77
C PRO A 110 -1.63 -0.51 -14.20
N GLY A 111 -0.70 -1.34 -14.64
CA GLY A 111 -0.09 -1.30 -15.97
C GLY A 111 1.05 -0.28 -16.13
N GLU A 112 1.23 0.65 -15.20
CA GLU A 112 2.29 1.68 -15.26
C GLU A 112 3.64 1.16 -14.79
N TYR A 113 4.69 1.86 -15.21
CA TYR A 113 6.08 1.55 -14.88
C TYR A 113 6.63 2.47 -13.78
N GLY A 114 7.55 1.94 -12.99
CA GLY A 114 8.38 2.68 -12.04
C GLY A 114 9.82 2.22 -12.09
N ASN A 115 10.71 2.98 -11.44
CA ASN A 115 12.14 2.71 -11.40
C ASN A 115 12.67 2.82 -9.98
N ILE A 116 13.53 1.89 -9.57
CA ILE A 116 14.36 2.00 -8.36
C ILE A 116 15.78 2.31 -8.79
N GLU A 117 16.20 3.56 -8.61
CA GLU A 117 17.59 3.95 -8.85
C GLU A 117 18.44 3.55 -7.66
N VAL A 118 19.62 2.99 -7.90
CA VAL A 118 20.54 2.53 -6.87
C VAL A 118 21.91 3.12 -7.13
N VAL A 119 22.47 3.77 -6.12
CA VAL A 119 23.86 4.21 -6.10
C VAL A 119 24.63 3.34 -5.12
N PHE A 120 25.69 2.70 -5.60
CA PHE A 120 26.61 1.90 -4.79
C PHE A 120 28.00 2.54 -4.78
N ASN A 121 28.51 2.84 -3.59
CA ASN A 121 29.86 3.34 -3.37
C ASN A 121 30.79 2.17 -2.97
N SER A 122 31.81 1.92 -3.79
CA SER A 122 32.79 0.84 -3.60
C SER A 122 33.95 1.19 -2.67
N GLU A 123 34.00 2.41 -2.13
CA GLU A 123 35.03 2.86 -1.20
C GLU A 123 35.16 1.90 -0.01
N GLY A 124 36.40 1.48 0.28
CA GLY A 124 36.70 0.52 1.34
C GLY A 124 36.09 -0.88 1.12
N LYS A 125 35.69 -1.25 -0.10
CA LYS A 125 35.19 -2.60 -0.47
C LYS A 125 36.17 -3.29 -1.41
N SER A 126 36.11 -4.63 -1.47
CA SER A 126 36.99 -5.47 -2.30
C SER A 126 36.40 -6.86 -2.52
N GLY A 127 36.80 -7.53 -3.59
CA GLY A 127 36.33 -8.87 -3.97
C GLY A 127 34.87 -8.90 -4.43
N LEU A 128 34.29 -10.09 -4.47
CA LEU A 128 32.91 -10.31 -4.89
C LEU A 128 31.93 -9.60 -3.96
N GLN A 129 31.03 -8.83 -4.56
CA GLN A 129 29.95 -8.13 -3.88
C GLN A 129 28.60 -8.73 -4.26
N ASN A 130 27.74 -8.83 -3.25
CA ASN A 130 26.32 -9.10 -3.41
C ASN A 130 25.56 -8.17 -2.46
N LYS A 131 25.01 -7.08 -2.99
CA LYS A 131 24.28 -6.06 -2.24
C LYS A 131 22.80 -6.20 -2.52
N THR A 132 21.98 -6.19 -1.49
CA THR A 132 20.53 -6.31 -1.64
C THR A 132 19.86 -4.98 -1.34
N ILE A 133 18.74 -4.76 -2.03
CA ILE A 133 17.81 -3.66 -1.75
C ILE A 133 16.48 -4.32 -1.42
N THR A 134 16.00 -4.09 -0.20
CA THR A 134 14.71 -4.60 0.26
C THR A 134 13.68 -3.49 0.14
N LEU A 135 12.66 -3.74 -0.67
CA LEU A 135 11.48 -2.89 -0.84
C LEU A 135 10.39 -3.39 0.11
N VAL A 136 9.69 -2.45 0.76
CA VAL A 136 8.44 -2.71 1.47
C VAL A 136 7.32 -1.99 0.73
N ALA A 137 6.24 -2.71 0.43
CA ALA A 137 5.10 -2.20 -0.33
C ALA A 137 3.78 -2.82 0.13
N ASN A 138 2.68 -2.30 -0.39
CA ASN A 138 1.32 -2.82 -0.18
C ASN A 138 1.01 -4.09 -1.03
N THR A 139 2.01 -4.95 -1.25
CA THR A 139 1.90 -6.23 -1.97
C THR A 139 1.78 -7.41 -0.99
N ILE A 140 1.49 -8.62 -1.49
CA ILE A 140 1.63 -9.86 -0.73
C ILE A 140 2.55 -10.82 -1.50
N PRO A 141 3.73 -11.19 -0.97
CA PRO A 141 4.33 -10.69 0.28
C PRO A 141 4.57 -9.17 0.24
N ASN A 142 4.62 -8.52 1.40
CA ASN A 142 4.80 -7.07 1.51
C ASN A 142 6.25 -6.63 1.27
N THR A 143 7.17 -7.59 1.10
CA THR A 143 8.57 -7.35 0.83
C THR A 143 8.97 -7.92 -0.52
N LYS A 144 9.80 -7.16 -1.25
CA LYS A 144 10.45 -7.59 -2.49
C LYS A 144 11.93 -7.27 -2.39
N VAL A 145 12.79 -8.22 -2.75
CA VAL A 145 14.25 -8.05 -2.70
C VAL A 145 14.79 -8.05 -4.13
N ILE A 146 15.62 -7.06 -4.44
CA ILE A 146 16.43 -6.97 -5.66
C ILE A 146 17.90 -6.92 -5.28
N ALA A 147 18.80 -7.30 -6.20
CA ALA A 147 20.22 -7.43 -5.90
C ALA A 147 21.15 -6.79 -6.93
N LEU A 148 22.26 -6.27 -6.45
CA LEU A 148 23.37 -5.73 -7.22
C LEU A 148 24.61 -6.59 -6.95
N LYS A 149 25.19 -7.16 -7.99
CA LYS A 149 26.36 -8.04 -7.94
C LYS A 149 27.52 -7.47 -8.76
N GLY A 150 28.72 -7.92 -8.45
CA GLY A 150 29.92 -7.62 -9.22
C GLY A 150 31.18 -7.85 -8.41
N GLU A 151 32.33 -7.45 -8.94
CA GLU A 151 33.64 -7.62 -8.31
C GLU A 151 34.35 -6.28 -8.15
N ILE A 152 35.04 -6.11 -7.02
CA ILE A 152 35.82 -4.91 -6.76
C ILE A 152 37.30 -5.27 -6.66
N VAL A 153 38.11 -4.67 -7.52
CA VAL A 153 39.57 -4.82 -7.49
C VAL A 153 40.15 -3.74 -6.57
N ALA A 154 40.74 -4.18 -5.47
CA ALA A 154 41.48 -3.29 -4.58
C ALA A 154 42.88 -3.02 -5.15
N PRO A 155 43.42 -1.80 -5.00
CA PRO A 155 44.81 -1.52 -5.34
C PRO A 155 45.75 -2.41 -4.53
N LYS A 156 46.83 -2.88 -5.14
CA LYS A 156 47.88 -3.63 -4.45
C LYS A 156 48.56 -2.69 -3.45
N SER A 157 48.43 -2.98 -2.16
CA SER A 157 49.25 -2.35 -1.12
C SER A 157 50.68 -2.87 -1.26
N ASN A 158 51.61 -1.99 -1.65
CA ASN A 158 53.06 -2.23 -1.63
C ASN A 158 53.63 -2.00 -0.24
#